data_AF-A0A8V1AFI1-F1
#
_entry.id   AF-A0A8V1AFI1-F1
#
_cell.length_a   1.000
_cell.length_b   1.000
_cell.length_c   1.000
_cell.angle_alpha   90.00
_cell.angle_beta   90.00
_cell.angle_gamma   90.00
#
_symmetry.space_group_name_H-M   'P 1'
#
loop_
_entity.id
_entity.type
_entity.pdbx_description
1 polymer ?
#
loop_
_entity_poly.entity_id
_entity_poly.type
_entity_poly.pdbx_seq_one_letter_code
_entity_poly.pdbx_strand_id
1 'polypeptide(L)'
;MENCLNNNNSEWLVGVLDTGGSAGWCGQGAGVAAGRLQGTAAPAAHHGAPSEMPVLLLAPFGEWCKLQPKDAAKMPESAWKLLFYTISWSYGFYLLFFTDYPFFYDPPSVFYDWKKGMDVPTDIAIAYLLQCSFYGHSIYATAYMDTWRKDSIVMLLHHVVALTLIAFSYAFRYHNVGILVLFLHDINDVQLEFTKLNVYFKHRGGVYHRLNDIISNIGCLTFSVSWFWFRLYWFPLKVLYATCYSSLQSVPNIPFYFFFNALLLILTLMNIYWFLYIVLFVAKVLMGQVHEVNDVREYDVEDSKKTTAAKKKESGLQLPNALKEGMHLKNGLVKDKRL
;
A
#
# COMPACT_ATOMS: atom_id res chain seq x y z
N MET A 1 -10.57 -14.09 34.12
CA MET A 1 -10.47 -13.96 32.66
C MET A 1 -10.85 -12.55 32.19
N GLU A 2 -10.49 -11.55 32.99
CA GLU A 2 -10.51 -10.12 32.68
C GLU A 2 -9.08 -9.64 32.97
N ASN A 3 -8.57 -8.68 32.18
CA ASN A 3 -7.26 -7.99 32.34
C ASN A 3 -5.98 -8.54 31.66
N CYS A 4 -6.04 -9.07 30.43
CA CYS A 4 -4.84 -9.25 29.59
C CYS A 4 -4.94 -8.70 28.13
N LEU A 5 -5.93 -7.87 27.82
CA LEU A 5 -6.12 -7.26 26.49
C LEU A 5 -5.85 -5.74 26.53
N ASN A 6 -4.71 -5.32 27.11
CA ASN A 6 -4.37 -3.90 27.24
C ASN A 6 -3.18 -3.51 26.35
N ASN A 7 -3.35 -2.35 25.71
CA ASN A 7 -2.37 -1.48 25.05
C ASN A 7 -1.69 -1.92 23.74
N ASN A 8 -1.43 -3.22 23.52
CA ASN A 8 -0.63 -3.65 22.36
C ASN A 8 -1.40 -3.67 21.02
N ASN A 9 -2.58 -4.30 20.92
CA ASN A 9 -3.40 -4.44 19.66
C ASN A 9 -3.64 -3.11 18.93
N SER A 10 -3.74 -2.10 19.76
CA SER A 10 -3.85 -0.68 19.50
C SER A 10 -2.70 -0.17 18.58
N GLU A 11 -1.44 -0.33 18.97
CA GLU A 11 -0.28 0.18 18.22
C GLU A 11 -0.01 -0.65 16.95
N TRP A 12 -0.49 -1.89 16.95
CA TRP A 12 -0.34 -2.86 15.86
C TRP A 12 -1.17 -2.53 14.62
N LEU A 13 -2.44 -2.15 14.77
CA LEU A 13 -3.28 -1.74 13.63
C LEU A 13 -2.73 -0.47 12.96
N VAL A 14 -2.15 0.45 13.75
CA VAL A 14 -1.42 1.60 13.22
C VAL A 14 -0.14 1.17 12.53
N GLY A 15 0.64 0.24 13.09
CA GLY A 15 1.87 -0.23 12.45
C GLY A 15 1.61 -0.91 11.10
N VAL A 16 0.65 -1.83 11.02
CA VAL A 16 0.35 -2.55 9.77
C VAL A 16 -0.24 -1.63 8.70
N LEU A 17 -1.01 -0.63 9.10
CA LEU A 17 -1.68 0.28 8.17
C LEU A 17 -0.82 1.53 7.88
N ASP A 18 0.04 1.96 8.80
CA ASP A 18 0.77 3.23 8.81
C ASP A 18 2.05 3.16 9.69
N THR A 19 3.15 2.56 9.20
CA THR A 19 4.45 2.72 9.90
C THR A 19 5.17 4.01 9.49
N GLY A 20 4.65 5.17 9.83
CA GLY A 20 5.48 6.30 10.26
C GLY A 20 5.90 6.11 11.72
N GLY A 21 6.89 5.25 12.00
CA GLY A 21 7.33 4.90 13.35
C GLY A 21 8.77 5.29 13.56
N SER A 22 8.97 6.45 14.19
CA SER A 22 10.26 7.04 14.58
C SER A 22 11.23 5.99 15.15
N ALA A 23 12.37 5.83 14.49
CA ALA A 23 13.53 5.16 15.07
C ALA A 23 14.03 6.01 16.24
N GLY A 24 14.02 5.43 17.43
CA GLY A 24 14.52 6.06 18.64
C GLY A 24 15.98 6.46 18.51
N TRP A 25 16.25 7.73 18.80
CA TRP A 25 17.53 8.15 19.34
C TRP A 25 17.38 8.21 20.86
N CYS A 26 17.97 7.24 21.56
CA CYS A 26 18.23 7.32 22.98
C CYS A 26 19.69 6.93 23.23
N GLY A 27 20.44 7.86 23.82
CA GLY A 27 21.69 7.56 24.51
C GLY A 27 22.84 8.51 24.19
N GLN A 28 22.95 9.63 24.92
CA GLN A 28 23.97 9.76 25.98
C GLN A 28 23.89 11.15 26.62
N GLY A 29 23.69 11.15 27.94
CA GLY A 29 23.74 12.34 28.76
C GLY A 29 25.17 12.76 29.07
N ALA A 30 25.38 14.07 29.16
CA ALA A 30 26.37 14.69 30.02
C ALA A 30 25.86 16.12 30.31
N GLY A 31 25.51 16.38 31.57
CA GLY A 31 25.06 17.69 32.00
C GLY A 31 26.22 18.66 32.18
N VAL A 32 25.99 19.95 31.89
CA VAL A 32 26.60 21.09 32.57
C VAL A 32 25.64 22.27 32.45
N ALA A 33 25.41 22.96 33.58
CA ALA A 33 24.62 24.18 33.69
C ALA A 33 25.34 25.39 33.08
N ALA A 34 24.62 26.26 32.36
CA ALA A 34 24.94 27.68 32.24
C ALA A 34 23.70 28.43 31.74
N GLY A 35 23.34 29.51 32.42
CA GLY A 35 22.15 30.29 32.12
C GLY A 35 22.36 31.41 31.09
N ARG A 36 21.24 32.13 30.91
CA ARG A 36 21.08 33.53 30.49
C ARG A 36 20.78 33.84 29.00
N LEU A 37 19.70 34.62 28.89
CA LEU A 37 19.38 35.72 27.96
C LEU A 37 18.42 35.47 26.79
N GLN A 38 17.38 36.30 26.84
CA GLN A 38 16.38 36.61 25.82
C GLN A 38 16.98 36.85 24.42
N GLY A 39 16.26 36.34 23.42
CA GLY A 39 16.36 36.78 22.03
C GLY A 39 15.08 36.35 21.31
N THR A 40 14.12 37.27 21.22
CA THR A 40 12.91 37.13 20.40
C THR A 40 13.31 37.09 18.92
N ALA A 41 13.17 35.94 18.26
CA ALA A 41 13.26 35.83 16.81
C ALA A 41 11.92 35.31 16.28
N ALA A 42 11.26 36.13 15.47
CA ALA A 42 10.04 35.80 14.75
C ALA A 42 10.28 34.61 13.80
N PRO A 43 9.29 33.73 13.59
CA PRO A 43 9.45 32.63 12.65
C PRO A 43 9.44 33.15 11.22
N ALA A 44 10.49 32.81 10.47
CA ALA A 44 10.56 33.02 9.04
C ALA A 44 9.45 32.24 8.34
N ALA A 45 8.68 32.93 7.50
CA ALA A 45 7.66 32.33 6.65
C ALA A 45 8.32 31.38 5.64
N HIS A 46 8.17 30.08 5.87
CA HIS A 46 8.45 29.08 4.85
C HIS A 46 7.28 29.08 3.84
N HIS A 47 7.63 29.24 2.56
CA HIS A 47 6.72 29.18 1.43
C HIS A 47 5.89 27.88 1.47
N GLY A 48 4.56 28.04 1.59
CA GLY A 48 3.60 26.94 1.64
C GLY A 48 3.55 26.17 0.33
N ALA A 49 3.96 24.90 0.38
CA ALA A 49 3.64 23.91 -0.63
C ALA A 49 2.17 23.47 -0.49
N PRO A 50 1.49 23.07 -1.58
CA PRO A 50 0.07 22.67 -1.55
C PRO A 50 -0.24 21.39 -0.73
N SER A 51 0.76 20.74 -0.15
CA SER A 51 0.61 19.57 0.75
C SER A 51 0.26 19.92 2.20
N GLU A 52 0.28 21.20 2.58
CA GLU A 52 0.03 21.65 3.96
C GLU A 52 -1.45 21.86 4.29
N MET A 53 -2.35 21.88 3.29
CA MET A 53 -3.74 22.29 3.50
C MET A 53 -4.54 21.34 4.42
N PRO A 54 -4.45 20.00 4.28
CA PRO A 54 -5.14 19.09 5.20
C PRO A 54 -4.55 19.13 6.60
N VAL A 55 -3.23 19.34 6.72
CA VAL A 55 -2.54 19.48 8.01
C VAL A 55 -3.02 20.75 8.72
N LEU A 56 -3.08 21.89 8.03
CA LEU A 56 -3.56 23.16 8.57
C LEU A 56 -5.02 23.10 9.06
N LEU A 57 -5.89 22.37 8.37
CA LEU A 57 -7.31 22.28 8.72
C LEU A 57 -7.61 21.20 9.78
N LEU A 58 -6.89 20.08 9.76
CA LEU A 58 -7.21 18.90 10.58
C LEU A 58 -6.26 18.73 11.79
N ALA A 59 -5.07 19.33 11.79
CA ALA A 59 -4.19 19.31 12.97
C ALA A 59 -4.83 19.94 14.22
N PRO A 60 -5.55 21.08 14.14
CA PRO A 60 -6.26 21.63 15.30
C PRO A 60 -7.31 20.67 15.87
N PHE A 61 -7.92 19.84 15.02
CA PHE A 61 -8.89 18.84 15.44
C PHE A 61 -8.21 17.65 16.17
N GLY A 62 -7.03 17.23 15.71
CA GLY A 62 -6.21 16.22 16.38
C GLY A 62 -5.74 16.66 17.76
N GLU A 63 -5.32 17.93 17.89
CA GLU A 63 -4.92 18.54 19.17
C GLU A 63 -6.11 18.74 20.11
N TRP A 64 -7.26 19.20 19.59
CA TRP A 64 -8.50 19.28 20.36
C TRP A 64 -8.93 17.92 20.92
N CYS A 65 -8.73 16.86 20.13
CA CYS A 65 -8.94 15.50 20.56
C CYS A 65 -7.89 15.00 21.56
N LYS A 66 -6.75 15.68 21.79
CA LYS A 66 -5.66 15.19 22.66
C LYS A 66 -5.21 13.76 22.28
N LEU A 67 -5.00 13.53 20.99
CA LEU A 67 -4.43 12.28 20.48
C LEU A 67 -2.97 12.11 20.95
N GLN A 68 -2.45 10.88 20.90
CA GLN A 68 -1.02 10.66 21.14
C GLN A 68 -0.20 11.39 20.06
N PRO A 69 0.96 11.99 20.37
CA PRO A 69 1.71 12.81 19.42
C PRO A 69 2.03 12.10 18.09
N LYS A 70 2.32 10.79 18.14
CA LYS A 70 2.57 9.95 16.97
C LYS A 70 1.35 9.77 16.07
N ASP A 71 0.16 9.66 16.67
CA ASP A 71 -1.10 9.43 15.96
C ASP A 71 -1.65 10.77 15.45
N ALA A 72 -1.46 11.85 16.22
CA ALA A 72 -1.82 13.22 15.83
C ALA A 72 -1.07 13.69 14.57
N ALA A 73 0.18 13.27 14.38
CA ALA A 73 0.97 13.62 13.19
C ALA A 73 0.47 12.95 11.90
N LYS A 74 -0.12 11.75 12.01
CA LYS A 74 -0.58 10.93 10.87
C LYS A 74 -2.05 11.13 10.53
N MET A 75 -2.85 11.44 11.55
CA MET A 75 -4.29 11.59 11.42
C MET A 75 -4.73 12.53 10.29
N PRO A 76 -4.12 13.72 10.09
CA PRO A 76 -4.51 14.64 9.02
C PRO A 76 -4.38 14.03 7.62
N GLU A 77 -3.31 13.27 7.37
CA GLU A 77 -3.08 12.63 6.08
C GLU A 77 -4.07 11.50 5.82
N SER A 78 -4.28 10.63 6.82
CA SER A 78 -5.29 9.56 6.73
C SER A 78 -6.70 10.11 6.57
N ALA A 79 -7.05 11.20 7.24
CA ALA A 79 -8.34 11.85 7.12
C ALA A 79 -8.55 12.48 5.74
N TRP A 80 -7.50 13.09 5.16
CA TRP A 80 -7.53 13.59 3.78
C TRP A 80 -7.74 12.46 2.77
N LYS A 81 -6.97 11.38 2.89
CA LYS A 81 -7.10 10.19 2.04
C LYS A 81 -8.50 9.59 2.15
N LEU A 82 -9.03 9.43 3.37
CA LEU A 82 -10.39 8.95 3.59
C LEU A 82 -11.43 9.84 2.89
N LEU A 83 -11.34 11.15 3.05
CA LEU A 83 -12.27 12.09 2.42
C LEU A 83 -12.22 11.96 0.89
N PHE A 84 -11.02 11.98 0.32
CA PHE A 84 -10.84 11.86 -1.13
C PHE A 84 -11.38 10.53 -1.66
N TYR A 85 -10.98 9.39 -1.07
CA TYR A 85 -11.45 8.08 -1.51
C TYR A 85 -12.97 7.94 -1.35
N THR A 86 -13.54 8.48 -0.28
CA THR A 86 -15.01 8.42 -0.07
C THR A 86 -15.75 9.20 -1.15
N ILE A 87 -15.29 10.41 -1.49
CA ILE A 87 -15.87 11.22 -2.56
C ILE A 87 -15.70 10.52 -3.91
N SER A 88 -14.49 10.08 -4.23
CA SER A 88 -14.17 9.41 -5.50
C SER A 88 -14.99 8.13 -5.68
N TRP A 89 -15.03 7.27 -4.66
CA TRP A 89 -15.80 6.03 -4.69
C TRP A 89 -17.30 6.28 -4.78
N SER A 90 -17.82 7.26 -4.04
CA SER A 90 -19.24 7.64 -4.12
C SER A 90 -19.61 8.17 -5.50
N TYR A 91 -18.70 8.89 -6.16
CA TYR A 91 -18.89 9.32 -7.54
C TYR A 91 -18.89 8.14 -8.52
N GLY A 92 -17.96 7.18 -8.37
CA GLY A 92 -17.98 5.92 -9.12
C GLY A 92 -19.27 5.12 -8.92
N PHE A 93 -19.75 5.03 -7.67
CA PHE A 93 -21.04 4.41 -7.33
C PHE A 93 -22.21 5.13 -8.01
N TYR A 94 -22.22 6.46 -7.99
CA TYR A 94 -23.23 7.26 -8.68
C TYR A 94 -23.26 6.94 -10.19
N LEU A 95 -22.09 6.93 -10.85
CA LEU A 95 -22.01 6.60 -12.27
C LEU A 95 -22.54 5.19 -12.56
N LEU A 96 -22.20 4.19 -11.75
CA LEU A 96 -22.58 2.80 -12.04
C LEU A 96 -24.05 2.46 -11.76
N PHE A 97 -24.67 3.13 -10.79
CA PHE A 97 -26.00 2.72 -10.28
C PHE A 97 -27.11 3.76 -10.51
N PHE A 98 -26.77 5.03 -10.71
CA PHE A 98 -27.74 6.12 -10.86
C PHE A 98 -27.71 6.79 -12.23
N THR A 99 -26.91 6.27 -13.16
CA THR A 99 -26.91 6.67 -14.56
C THR A 99 -27.19 5.46 -15.45
N ASP A 100 -27.50 5.70 -16.72
CA ASP A 100 -27.94 4.68 -17.67
C ASP A 100 -26.80 3.77 -18.20
N TYR A 101 -25.72 3.58 -17.44
CA TYR A 101 -24.59 2.74 -17.82
C TYR A 101 -24.82 1.26 -17.44
N PRO A 102 -24.91 0.33 -18.43
CA PRO A 102 -25.25 -1.07 -18.16
C PRO A 102 -24.08 -1.93 -17.66
N PHE A 103 -22.84 -1.42 -17.76
CA PHE A 103 -21.64 -2.23 -17.69
C PHE A 103 -21.26 -2.79 -16.32
N PHE A 104 -21.93 -2.36 -15.24
CA PHE A 104 -21.83 -3.07 -13.97
C PHE A 104 -22.61 -4.39 -13.98
N TYR A 105 -23.82 -4.39 -14.57
CA TYR A 105 -24.73 -5.54 -14.59
C TYR A 105 -24.45 -6.48 -15.75
N ASP A 106 -24.07 -5.93 -16.90
CA ASP A 106 -23.65 -6.66 -18.09
C ASP A 106 -22.19 -6.32 -18.44
N PRO A 107 -21.19 -7.00 -17.85
CA PRO A 107 -19.78 -6.68 -18.07
C PRO A 107 -19.33 -6.66 -19.54
N PRO A 108 -19.83 -7.54 -20.44
CA PRO A 108 -19.57 -7.43 -21.88
C PRO A 108 -19.95 -6.07 -22.50
N SER A 109 -20.94 -5.36 -21.94
CA SER A 109 -21.39 -4.07 -22.46
C SER A 109 -20.35 -2.95 -22.40
N VAL A 110 -19.24 -3.13 -21.68
CA VAL A 110 -18.11 -2.18 -21.72
C VAL A 110 -17.56 -1.96 -23.14
N PHE A 111 -17.78 -2.91 -24.06
CA PHE A 111 -17.34 -2.85 -25.46
C PHE A 111 -18.49 -2.67 -26.46
N TYR A 112 -19.74 -2.56 -26.01
CA TYR A 112 -20.86 -2.31 -26.94
C TYR A 112 -20.69 -0.95 -27.59
N ASP A 113 -20.90 -0.90 -28.91
CA ASP A 113 -20.74 0.31 -29.74
C ASP A 113 -19.36 0.99 -29.67
N TRP A 114 -18.33 0.27 -29.20
CA TRP A 114 -16.98 0.81 -29.14
C TRP A 114 -16.48 1.20 -30.54
N LYS A 115 -16.06 2.45 -30.68
CA LYS A 115 -15.51 3.01 -31.93
C LYS A 115 -14.24 3.78 -31.65
N LYS A 116 -13.26 3.64 -32.54
CA LYS A 116 -12.02 4.43 -32.48
C LYS A 116 -12.38 5.92 -32.57
N GLY A 117 -12.06 6.67 -31.50
CA GLY A 117 -12.29 8.11 -31.44
C GLY A 117 -13.66 8.53 -30.90
N MET A 118 -14.49 7.63 -30.36
CA MET A 118 -15.73 8.03 -29.67
C MET A 118 -15.45 9.04 -28.55
N ASP A 119 -16.38 9.95 -28.31
CA ASP A 119 -16.23 10.93 -27.24
C ASP A 119 -16.34 10.24 -25.87
N VAL A 120 -15.55 10.73 -24.91
CA VAL A 120 -15.65 10.28 -23.52
C VAL A 120 -16.67 11.18 -22.84
N PRO A 121 -17.74 10.60 -22.25
CA PRO A 121 -18.71 11.37 -21.47
C PRO A 121 -18.04 12.24 -20.41
N THR A 122 -18.51 13.48 -20.24
CA THR A 122 -17.87 14.48 -19.37
C THR A 122 -17.83 14.05 -17.90
N ASP A 123 -18.87 13.36 -17.44
CA ASP A 123 -18.98 12.72 -16.13
C ASP A 123 -17.85 11.68 -15.91
N ILE A 124 -17.62 10.80 -16.88
CA ILE A 124 -16.51 9.84 -16.82
C ILE A 124 -15.15 10.57 -16.88
N ALA A 125 -15.03 11.62 -17.69
CA ALA A 125 -13.81 12.42 -17.77
C ALA A 125 -13.46 13.09 -16.42
N ILE A 126 -14.47 13.57 -15.67
CA ILE A 126 -14.27 14.13 -14.32
C ILE A 126 -13.73 13.07 -13.36
N ALA A 127 -14.31 11.85 -13.34
CA ALA A 127 -13.81 10.76 -12.51
C ALA A 127 -12.34 10.45 -12.81
N TYR A 128 -11.98 10.43 -14.10
CA TYR A 128 -10.62 10.19 -14.57
C TYR A 128 -9.65 11.30 -14.15
N LEU A 129 -10.04 12.57 -14.28
CA LEU A 129 -9.20 13.69 -13.89
C LEU A 129 -8.94 13.70 -12.39
N LEU A 130 -9.97 13.45 -11.57
CA LEU A 130 -9.84 13.34 -10.12
C LEU A 130 -8.86 12.22 -9.75
N GLN A 131 -9.04 11.04 -10.34
CA GLN A 131 -8.18 9.89 -10.01
C GLN A 131 -6.76 10.05 -10.52
N CYS A 132 -6.57 10.50 -11.76
CA CYS A 132 -5.25 10.78 -12.31
C CYS A 132 -4.46 11.77 -11.43
N SER A 133 -5.13 12.85 -10.97
CA SER A 133 -4.51 13.84 -10.10
C SER A 133 -4.07 13.25 -8.77
N PHE A 134 -4.92 12.42 -8.15
CA PHE A 134 -4.61 11.80 -6.87
C PHE A 134 -3.53 10.72 -6.95
N TYR A 135 -3.56 9.86 -7.96
CA TYR A 135 -2.50 8.87 -8.19
C TYR A 135 -1.16 9.55 -8.54
N GLY A 136 -1.18 10.66 -9.29
CA GLY A 136 0.00 11.48 -9.56
C GLY A 136 0.59 12.08 -8.27
N HIS A 137 -0.27 12.66 -7.42
CA HIS A 137 0.13 13.14 -6.10
C HIS A 137 0.68 11.99 -5.23
N SER A 138 0.08 10.80 -5.30
CA SER A 138 0.49 9.64 -4.50
C SER A 138 1.88 9.14 -4.88
N ILE A 139 2.27 9.19 -6.16
CA ILE A 139 3.66 8.92 -6.58
C ILE A 139 4.63 9.90 -5.91
N TYR A 140 4.31 11.19 -5.95
CA TYR A 140 5.14 12.22 -5.33
C TYR A 140 5.25 12.01 -3.81
N ALA A 141 4.12 11.75 -3.15
CA ALA A 141 4.06 11.48 -1.73
C ALA A 141 4.90 10.25 -1.37
N THR A 142 4.71 9.11 -2.06
CA THR A 142 5.47 7.88 -1.79
C THR A 142 6.98 8.03 -2.08
N ALA A 143 7.36 8.84 -3.06
CA ALA A 143 8.77 9.05 -3.39
C ALA A 143 9.49 9.97 -2.40
N TYR A 144 8.85 11.06 -1.94
CA TYR A 144 9.52 12.16 -1.25
C TYR A 144 8.97 12.50 0.15
N MET A 145 7.71 12.18 0.45
CA MET A 145 7.08 12.49 1.72
C MET A 145 7.03 11.27 2.64
N ASP A 146 6.73 10.10 2.09
CA ASP A 146 6.58 8.87 2.84
C ASP A 146 7.94 8.29 3.25
N THR A 147 7.96 7.65 4.41
CA THR A 147 9.11 6.85 4.83
C THR A 147 9.20 5.57 3.99
N TRP A 148 10.37 5.36 3.39
CA TRP A 148 10.63 4.22 2.50
C TRP A 148 10.70 2.89 3.25
N ARG A 149 9.97 1.92 2.73
CA ARG A 149 9.82 0.56 3.27
C ARG A 149 9.90 -0.46 2.12
N LYS A 150 10.01 -1.75 2.44
CA LYS A 150 10.10 -2.81 1.41
C LYS A 150 8.90 -2.84 0.46
N ASP A 151 7.71 -2.50 0.97
CA ASP A 151 6.49 -2.40 0.17
C ASP A 151 6.38 -1.08 -0.63
N SER A 152 7.19 -0.06 -0.32
CA SER A 152 7.14 1.24 -1.03
C SER A 152 7.43 1.10 -2.53
N ILE A 153 8.32 0.16 -2.92
CA ILE A 153 8.59 -0.12 -4.33
C ILE A 153 7.36 -0.70 -5.02
N VAL A 154 6.67 -1.63 -4.36
CA VAL A 154 5.46 -2.27 -4.90
C VAL A 154 4.32 -1.26 -5.00
N MET A 155 4.16 -0.39 -4.00
CA MET A 155 3.20 0.72 -4.03
C MET A 155 3.49 1.72 -5.13
N LEU A 156 4.76 2.11 -5.32
CA LEU A 156 5.17 3.00 -6.42
C LEU A 156 4.89 2.35 -7.79
N LEU A 157 5.26 1.09 -7.96
CA LEU A 157 4.98 0.31 -9.17
C LEU A 157 3.47 0.24 -9.44
N HIS A 158 2.67 0.02 -8.40
CA HIS A 158 1.22 0.03 -8.50
C HIS A 158 0.67 1.38 -8.96
N HIS A 159 1.13 2.50 -8.41
CA HIS A 159 0.69 3.83 -8.84
C HIS A 159 1.07 4.11 -10.30
N VAL A 160 2.26 3.66 -10.74
CA VAL A 160 2.67 3.76 -12.16
C VAL A 160 1.76 2.91 -13.05
N VAL A 161 1.45 1.67 -12.66
CA VAL A 161 0.51 0.80 -13.39
C VAL A 161 -0.89 1.41 -13.44
N ALA A 162 -1.39 1.95 -12.32
CA ALA A 162 -2.70 2.59 -12.24
C ALA A 162 -2.79 3.83 -13.15
N LEU A 163 -1.80 4.74 -13.10
CA LEU A 163 -1.76 5.90 -14.00
C LEU A 163 -1.64 5.49 -15.46
N THR A 164 -0.85 4.46 -15.76
CA THR A 164 -0.75 3.92 -17.13
C THR A 164 -2.09 3.35 -17.59
N LEU A 165 -2.78 2.58 -16.74
CA LEU A 165 -4.12 2.07 -17.04
C LEU A 165 -5.12 3.20 -17.30
N ILE A 166 -5.15 4.24 -16.45
CA ILE A 166 -6.02 5.42 -16.60
C ILE A 166 -5.70 6.16 -17.91
N ALA A 167 -4.44 6.44 -18.20
CA ALA A 167 -4.03 7.17 -19.39
C ALA A 167 -4.38 6.39 -20.68
N PHE A 168 -4.08 5.10 -20.72
CA PHE A 168 -4.35 4.26 -21.89
C PHE A 168 -5.85 3.97 -22.04
N SER A 169 -6.58 3.73 -20.96
CA SER A 169 -8.03 3.54 -21.06
C SER A 169 -8.73 4.81 -21.54
N TYR A 170 -8.25 5.99 -21.17
CA TYR A 170 -8.77 7.26 -21.69
C TYR A 170 -8.41 7.47 -23.17
N ALA A 171 -7.15 7.21 -23.56
CA ALA A 171 -6.66 7.40 -24.93
C ALA A 171 -7.30 6.44 -25.94
N PHE A 172 -7.47 5.17 -25.57
CA PHE A 172 -8.05 4.11 -26.44
C PHE A 172 -9.54 3.87 -26.21
N ARG A 173 -10.18 4.74 -25.42
CA ARG A 173 -11.62 4.71 -25.15
C ARG A 173 -12.10 3.42 -24.45
N TYR A 174 -11.28 2.84 -23.60
CA TYR A 174 -11.68 1.78 -22.64
C TYR A 174 -12.19 2.38 -21.32
N HIS A 175 -12.83 3.55 -21.40
CA HIS A 175 -13.13 4.36 -20.24
C HIS A 175 -14.12 3.67 -19.29
N ASN A 176 -15.10 2.94 -19.83
CA ASN A 176 -16.05 2.10 -19.09
C ASN A 176 -15.36 1.02 -18.26
N VAL A 177 -14.36 0.33 -18.85
CA VAL A 177 -13.55 -0.66 -18.14
C VAL A 177 -12.80 0.00 -16.99
N GLY A 178 -12.19 1.16 -17.21
CA GLY A 178 -11.45 1.84 -16.16
C GLY A 178 -12.34 2.36 -15.02
N ILE A 179 -13.59 2.76 -15.27
CA ILE A 179 -14.55 3.07 -14.19
C ILE A 179 -14.82 1.84 -13.32
N LEU A 180 -15.01 0.66 -13.93
CA LEU A 180 -15.13 -0.59 -13.16
C LEU A 180 -13.87 -0.88 -12.34
N VAL A 181 -12.69 -0.69 -12.91
CA VAL A 181 -11.42 -0.89 -12.18
C VAL A 181 -11.36 0.04 -10.96
N LEU A 182 -11.59 1.35 -11.15
CA LEU A 182 -11.55 2.35 -10.08
C LEU A 182 -12.54 2.01 -8.97
N PHE A 183 -13.81 1.80 -9.32
CA PHE A 183 -14.86 1.48 -8.34
C PHE A 183 -14.55 0.24 -7.50
N LEU A 184 -14.06 -0.84 -8.11
CA LEU A 184 -13.73 -2.08 -7.41
C LEU A 184 -12.50 -1.94 -6.50
N HIS A 185 -11.55 -1.06 -6.85
CA HIS A 185 -10.33 -0.91 -6.05
C HIS A 185 -10.52 0.07 -4.89
N ASP A 186 -11.14 1.23 -5.14
CA ASP A 186 -11.20 2.37 -4.21
C ASP A 186 -11.96 2.08 -2.90
N ILE A 187 -12.96 1.17 -2.91
CA ILE A 187 -13.73 0.83 -1.70
C ILE A 187 -12.86 0.31 -0.56
N ASN A 188 -11.80 -0.42 -0.91
CA ASN A 188 -10.89 -0.99 0.07
C ASN A 188 -10.03 0.10 0.73
N ASP A 189 -9.70 1.15 -0.02
CA ASP A 189 -8.91 2.27 0.47
C ASP A 189 -9.74 3.17 1.39
N VAL A 190 -11.04 3.33 1.11
CA VAL A 190 -12.00 3.94 2.06
C VAL A 190 -12.02 3.18 3.38
N GLN A 191 -12.20 1.85 3.33
CA GLN A 191 -12.27 1.03 4.54
C GLN A 191 -10.95 1.01 5.31
N LEU A 192 -9.82 1.01 4.61
CA LEU A 192 -8.49 1.03 5.20
C LEU A 192 -8.24 2.34 5.96
N GLU A 193 -8.47 3.50 5.33
CA GLU A 193 -8.27 4.80 5.98
C GLU A 193 -9.30 5.05 7.09
N PHE A 194 -10.54 4.58 6.93
CA PHE A 194 -11.53 4.61 8.00
C PHE A 194 -11.08 3.79 9.22
N THR A 195 -10.57 2.58 8.99
CA THR A 195 -10.08 1.71 10.08
C THR A 195 -8.88 2.35 10.78
N LYS A 196 -7.92 2.92 10.04
CA LYS A 196 -6.77 3.66 10.61
C LYS A 196 -7.19 4.77 11.55
N LEU A 197 -8.12 5.62 11.12
CA LEU A 197 -8.59 6.73 11.96
C LEU A 197 -9.22 6.22 13.26
N ASN A 198 -10.07 5.19 13.19
CA ASN A 198 -10.66 4.60 14.40
C ASN A 198 -9.58 4.04 15.35
N VAL A 199 -8.48 3.52 14.81
CA VAL A 199 -7.34 3.09 15.61
C VAL A 199 -6.65 4.30 16.24
N TYR A 200 -6.45 5.41 15.54
CA TYR A 200 -5.88 6.63 16.14
C TYR A 200 -6.76 7.15 17.29
N PHE A 201 -8.08 7.09 17.13
CA PHE A 201 -9.05 7.57 18.13
C PHE A 201 -9.31 6.61 19.30
N LYS A 202 -8.74 5.39 19.32
CA LYS A 202 -8.91 4.43 20.43
C LYS A 202 -8.42 4.99 21.78
N HIS A 203 -7.38 5.83 21.76
CA HIS A 203 -6.74 6.39 22.94
C HIS A 203 -6.69 7.90 22.79
N ARG A 204 -7.64 8.58 23.44
CA ARG A 204 -7.91 10.00 23.24
C ARG A 204 -8.02 10.69 24.58
N GLY A 205 -7.23 11.74 24.81
CA GLY A 205 -7.24 12.49 26.06
C GLY A 205 -6.88 11.67 27.31
N GLY A 206 -6.06 10.62 27.13
CA GLY A 206 -5.70 9.68 28.20
C GLY A 206 -6.78 8.65 28.55
N VAL A 207 -7.91 8.66 27.82
CA VAL A 207 -9.03 7.73 28.03
C VAL A 207 -9.08 6.71 26.89
N TYR A 208 -9.32 5.46 27.26
CA TYR A 208 -9.52 4.36 26.31
C TYR A 208 -10.99 4.30 25.86
N HIS A 209 -11.22 4.48 24.56
CA HIS A 209 -12.56 4.40 23.97
C HIS A 209 -12.83 3.00 23.41
N ARG A 210 -13.57 2.20 24.18
CA ARG A 210 -13.99 0.83 23.80
C ARG A 210 -14.72 0.76 22.46
N LEU A 211 -15.51 1.78 22.11
CA LEU A 211 -16.23 1.83 20.84
C LEU A 211 -15.27 1.88 19.64
N ASN A 212 -14.23 2.70 19.70
CA ASN A 212 -13.24 2.83 18.62
C ASN A 212 -12.43 1.55 18.45
N ASP A 213 -12.17 0.83 19.53
CA ASP A 213 -11.54 -0.50 19.52
C ASP A 213 -12.45 -1.57 18.88
N ILE A 214 -13.75 -1.57 19.19
CA ILE A 214 -14.69 -2.48 18.53
C ILE A 214 -14.78 -2.16 17.03
N ILE A 215 -14.90 -0.88 16.67
CA ILE A 215 -15.00 -0.44 15.28
C ILE A 215 -13.72 -0.77 14.51
N SER A 216 -12.53 -0.59 15.09
CA SER A 216 -11.28 -0.93 14.40
C SER A 216 -11.11 -2.43 14.17
N ASN A 217 -11.49 -3.27 15.15
CA ASN A 217 -11.47 -4.73 14.99
C ASN A 217 -12.45 -5.21 13.91
N ILE A 218 -13.68 -4.67 13.91
CA ILE A 218 -14.66 -4.95 12.85
C ILE A 218 -14.18 -4.41 11.50
N GLY A 219 -13.59 -3.21 11.48
CA GLY A 219 -13.02 -2.59 10.29
C GLY A 219 -11.93 -3.45 9.66
N CYS A 220 -11.05 -4.03 10.46
CA CYS A 220 -10.00 -4.93 9.99
C CYS A 220 -10.56 -6.22 9.37
N LEU A 221 -11.57 -6.82 9.99
CA LEU A 221 -12.23 -8.00 9.45
C LEU A 221 -12.97 -7.68 8.14
N THR A 222 -13.74 -6.60 8.13
CA THR A 222 -14.51 -6.20 6.94
C THR A 222 -13.61 -5.79 5.78
N PHE A 223 -12.47 -5.14 6.05
CA PHE A 223 -11.42 -4.86 5.07
C PHE A 223 -10.85 -6.14 4.44
N SER A 224 -10.61 -7.17 5.25
CA SER A 224 -10.07 -8.45 4.75
C SER A 224 -11.07 -9.16 3.82
N VAL A 225 -12.36 -9.13 4.18
CA VAL A 225 -13.44 -9.72 3.37
C VAL A 225 -13.68 -8.92 2.09
N SER A 226 -13.72 -7.59 2.18
CA SER A 226 -13.92 -6.73 1.01
C SER A 226 -12.76 -6.83 0.02
N TRP A 227 -11.52 -6.94 0.50
CA TRP A 227 -10.36 -7.12 -0.37
C TRP A 227 -10.52 -8.36 -1.26
N PHE A 228 -10.88 -9.49 -0.66
CA PHE A 228 -11.17 -10.72 -1.38
C PHE A 228 -12.31 -10.51 -2.38
N TRP A 229 -13.43 -9.98 -1.92
CA TRP A 229 -14.65 -9.87 -2.72
C TRP A 229 -14.49 -8.95 -3.93
N PHE A 230 -13.97 -7.74 -3.73
CA PHE A 230 -13.89 -6.73 -4.78
C PHE A 230 -12.68 -6.94 -5.70
N ARG A 231 -11.49 -7.23 -5.15
CA ARG A 231 -10.24 -7.28 -5.93
C ARG A 231 -9.88 -8.67 -6.43
N LEU A 232 -10.28 -9.75 -5.73
CA LEU A 232 -9.96 -11.13 -6.15
C LEU A 232 -11.15 -11.87 -6.78
N TYR A 233 -12.38 -11.55 -6.41
CA TYR A 233 -13.56 -12.20 -6.99
C TYR A 233 -14.22 -11.36 -8.09
N TRP A 234 -14.71 -10.16 -7.79
CA TRP A 234 -15.41 -9.32 -8.77
C TRP A 234 -14.49 -8.76 -9.85
N PHE A 235 -13.27 -8.35 -9.53
CA PHE A 235 -12.37 -7.79 -10.51
C PHE A 235 -12.04 -8.78 -11.65
N PRO A 236 -11.61 -10.03 -11.40
CA PRO A 236 -11.44 -10.99 -12.48
C PRO A 236 -12.73 -11.31 -13.24
N LEU A 237 -13.85 -11.47 -12.53
CA LEU A 237 -15.12 -11.87 -13.16
C LEU A 237 -15.76 -10.78 -14.01
N LYS A 238 -15.62 -9.50 -13.62
CA LYS A 238 -16.23 -8.39 -14.36
C LYS A 238 -15.24 -7.75 -15.32
N VAL A 239 -14.02 -7.45 -14.86
CA VAL A 239 -13.03 -6.72 -15.67
C VAL A 239 -12.27 -7.68 -16.56
N LEU A 240 -11.55 -8.67 -16.00
CA LEU A 240 -10.71 -9.55 -16.82
C LEU A 240 -11.53 -10.41 -17.78
N TYR A 241 -12.71 -10.89 -17.38
CA TYR A 241 -13.60 -11.60 -18.29
C TYR A 241 -14.02 -10.71 -19.47
N ALA A 242 -14.46 -9.48 -19.21
CA ALA A 242 -14.86 -8.56 -20.27
C ALA A 242 -13.68 -8.20 -21.18
N THR A 243 -12.51 -7.90 -20.62
CA THR A 243 -11.34 -7.45 -21.40
C THR A 243 -10.59 -8.56 -22.10
N CYS A 244 -10.48 -9.76 -21.52
CA CYS A 244 -9.77 -10.87 -22.13
C CYS A 244 -10.66 -11.65 -23.10
N TYR A 245 -11.92 -11.90 -22.75
CA TYR A 245 -12.81 -12.77 -23.53
C TYR A 245 -13.81 -11.97 -24.38
N SER A 246 -14.62 -11.10 -23.76
CA SER A 246 -15.67 -10.37 -24.50
C SER A 246 -15.11 -9.39 -25.53
N SER A 247 -13.98 -8.73 -25.24
CA SER A 247 -13.38 -7.77 -26.18
C SER A 247 -12.98 -8.40 -27.51
N LEU A 248 -12.45 -9.63 -27.52
CA LEU A 248 -12.06 -10.33 -28.74
C LEU A 248 -13.28 -10.77 -29.57
N GLN A 249 -14.40 -11.03 -28.91
CA GLN A 249 -15.65 -11.41 -29.58
C GLN A 249 -16.37 -10.18 -30.16
N SER A 250 -16.42 -9.08 -29.40
CA SER A 250 -17.12 -7.86 -29.80
C SER A 250 -16.29 -6.99 -30.76
N VAL A 251 -14.96 -6.95 -30.60
CA VAL A 251 -14.06 -6.10 -31.39
C VAL A 251 -12.77 -6.87 -31.74
N PRO A 252 -12.77 -7.65 -32.84
CA PRO A 252 -11.65 -8.55 -33.18
C PRO A 252 -10.28 -7.87 -33.41
N ASN A 253 -10.26 -6.56 -33.67
CA ASN A 253 -9.04 -5.77 -33.93
C ASN A 253 -8.88 -4.59 -32.94
N ILE A 254 -9.13 -4.85 -31.65
CA ILE A 254 -9.05 -3.81 -30.62
C ILE A 254 -7.58 -3.38 -30.37
N PRO A 255 -7.25 -2.08 -30.39
CA PRO A 255 -5.87 -1.61 -30.31
C PRO A 255 -5.26 -1.86 -28.92
N PHE A 256 -3.98 -2.24 -28.86
CA PHE A 256 -3.25 -2.45 -27.59
C PHE A 256 -3.86 -3.49 -26.62
N TYR A 257 -4.65 -4.44 -27.13
CA TYR A 257 -5.26 -5.52 -26.34
C TYR A 257 -4.29 -6.21 -25.38
N PHE A 258 -3.16 -6.71 -25.89
CA PHE A 258 -2.20 -7.47 -25.08
C PHE A 258 -1.55 -6.62 -24.00
N PHE A 259 -1.21 -5.37 -24.34
CA PHE A 259 -0.60 -4.44 -23.40
C PHE A 259 -1.56 -4.08 -22.26
N PHE A 260 -2.80 -3.72 -22.59
CA PHE A 260 -3.79 -3.34 -21.59
C PHE A 260 -4.15 -4.52 -20.67
N ASN A 261 -4.38 -5.72 -21.22
CA ASN A 261 -4.63 -6.92 -20.41
C ASN A 261 -3.42 -7.34 -19.58
N ALA A 262 -2.19 -7.17 -20.07
CA ALA A 262 -0.98 -7.42 -19.28
C ALA A 262 -0.91 -6.51 -18.05
N LEU A 263 -1.23 -5.22 -18.18
CA LEU A 263 -1.30 -4.29 -17.05
C LEU A 263 -2.38 -4.68 -16.03
N LEU A 264 -3.56 -5.10 -16.50
CA LEU A 264 -4.63 -5.59 -15.62
C LEU A 264 -4.22 -6.87 -14.87
N LEU A 265 -3.51 -7.79 -15.53
CA LEU A 265 -2.98 -8.99 -14.89
C LEU A 265 -1.90 -8.65 -13.85
N ILE A 266 -1.00 -7.71 -14.15
CA ILE A 266 -0.01 -7.21 -13.19
C ILE A 266 -0.73 -6.62 -11.96
N LEU A 267 -1.78 -5.84 -12.18
CA LEU A 267 -2.61 -5.30 -11.10
C LEU A 267 -3.26 -6.43 -10.26
N THR A 268 -3.77 -7.49 -10.89
CA THR A 268 -4.27 -8.69 -10.16
C THR A 268 -3.17 -9.34 -9.32
N LEU A 269 -1.97 -9.53 -9.87
CA LEU A 269 -0.85 -10.16 -9.16
C LEU A 269 -0.45 -9.35 -7.92
N MET A 270 -0.41 -8.02 -8.03
CA MET A 270 -0.17 -7.14 -6.88
C MET A 270 -1.28 -7.28 -5.81
N ASN A 271 -2.54 -7.36 -6.23
CA ASN A 271 -3.67 -7.56 -5.30
C ASN A 271 -3.62 -8.92 -4.59
N ILE A 272 -3.16 -9.98 -5.26
CA ILE A 272 -2.91 -11.29 -4.64
C ILE A 272 -1.77 -11.17 -3.63
N TYR A 273 -0.66 -10.53 -4.01
CA TYR A 273 0.49 -10.30 -3.12
C TYR A 273 0.07 -9.64 -1.81
N TRP A 274 -0.67 -8.53 -1.86
CA TRP A 274 -1.17 -7.88 -0.64
C TRP A 274 -2.21 -8.69 0.11
N PHE A 275 -3.07 -9.43 -0.58
CA PHE A 275 -4.04 -10.32 0.09
C PHE A 275 -3.36 -11.40 0.93
N LEU A 276 -2.22 -11.94 0.47
CA LEU A 276 -1.45 -12.90 1.24
C LEU A 276 -0.96 -12.28 2.57
N TYR A 277 -0.51 -11.03 2.57
CA TYR A 277 -0.15 -10.33 3.82
C TYR A 277 -1.34 -10.13 4.74
N ILE A 278 -2.52 -9.81 4.19
CA ILE A 278 -3.76 -9.67 4.96
C ILE A 278 -4.13 -11.00 5.63
N VAL A 279 -4.09 -12.11 4.89
CA VAL A 279 -4.39 -13.45 5.44
C VAL A 279 -3.37 -13.87 6.49
N LEU A 280 -2.08 -13.67 6.23
CA LEU A 280 -1.00 -13.95 7.19
C LEU A 280 -1.20 -13.14 8.48
N PHE A 281 -1.61 -11.88 8.35
CA PHE A 281 -1.92 -11.02 9.48
C PHE A 281 -3.11 -11.55 10.28
N VAL A 282 -4.25 -11.84 9.63
CA VAL A 282 -5.44 -12.39 10.30
C VAL A 282 -5.11 -13.72 10.99
N ALA A 283 -4.33 -14.59 10.36
CA ALA A 283 -3.89 -15.85 10.95
C ALA A 283 -3.05 -15.63 12.23
N LYS A 284 -2.11 -14.67 12.21
CA LYS A 284 -1.30 -14.33 13.41
C LYS A 284 -2.16 -13.76 14.54
N VAL A 285 -3.16 -12.95 14.22
CA VAL A 285 -4.11 -12.42 15.20
C VAL A 285 -4.91 -13.54 15.85
N LEU A 286 -5.40 -14.50 15.06
CA LEU A 286 -6.15 -15.66 15.57
C LEU A 286 -5.28 -16.61 16.40
N MET A 287 -3.99 -16.73 16.07
CA MET A 287 -3.02 -17.55 16.82
C MET A 287 -2.51 -16.88 18.11
N GLY A 288 -2.92 -15.64 18.42
CA GLY A 288 -2.54 -14.94 19.64
C GLY A 288 -1.06 -14.53 19.73
N GLN A 289 -0.30 -14.62 18.63
CA GLN A 289 1.13 -14.27 18.56
C GLN A 289 1.35 -12.76 18.35
N VAL A 290 0.63 -11.92 19.10
CA VAL A 290 0.58 -10.46 18.88
C VAL A 290 1.75 -9.71 19.56
N HIS A 291 2.79 -10.42 20.01
CA HIS A 291 3.96 -9.80 20.69
C HIS A 291 5.15 -9.55 19.73
N GLU A 292 5.13 -10.11 18.52
CA GLU A 292 6.32 -10.16 17.64
C GLU A 292 6.03 -9.65 16.22
N VAL A 293 5.11 -8.67 16.08
CA VAL A 293 4.47 -8.34 14.79
C VAL A 293 4.91 -6.98 14.24
N ASN A 294 6.11 -6.48 14.57
CA ASN A 294 6.57 -5.21 13.98
C ASN A 294 6.93 -5.36 12.49
N ASP A 295 6.89 -6.60 11.98
CA ASP A 295 7.66 -6.96 10.80
C ASP A 295 6.96 -7.90 9.83
N VAL A 296 5.62 -7.94 9.74
CA VAL A 296 4.95 -8.82 8.74
C VAL A 296 5.41 -8.53 7.30
N ARG A 297 5.86 -7.30 7.01
CA ARG A 297 6.48 -6.90 5.73
C ARG A 297 8.01 -7.04 5.69
N GLU A 298 8.65 -7.37 6.80
CA GLU A 298 10.11 -7.47 6.91
C GLU A 298 10.65 -8.92 6.85
N TYR A 299 9.78 -9.94 7.01
CA TYR A 299 10.17 -11.36 7.10
C TYR A 299 11.07 -11.90 5.97
N ASP A 300 11.06 -11.33 4.77
CA ASP A 300 11.88 -11.82 3.65
C ASP A 300 13.40 -11.60 3.81
N VAL A 301 13.85 -10.71 4.70
CA VAL A 301 15.31 -10.47 4.90
C VAL A 301 15.88 -11.33 6.02
N GLU A 302 15.09 -11.70 7.02
CA GLU A 302 15.56 -12.59 8.08
C GLU A 302 15.69 -14.02 7.58
N ASP A 303 14.73 -14.51 6.79
CA ASP A 303 14.74 -15.90 6.34
C ASP A 303 15.77 -16.13 5.22
N SER A 304 15.99 -15.14 4.35
CA SER A 304 17.08 -15.18 3.36
C SER A 304 18.47 -15.09 4.01
N LYS A 305 18.65 -14.29 5.07
CA LYS A 305 19.91 -14.28 5.85
C LYS A 305 20.12 -15.57 6.64
N LYS A 306 19.09 -16.14 7.25
CA LYS A 306 19.15 -17.44 7.95
C LYS A 306 19.46 -18.58 7.00
N THR A 307 18.85 -18.60 5.81
CA THR A 307 19.12 -19.62 4.77
C THR A 307 20.53 -19.48 4.18
N THR A 308 21.03 -18.25 4.00
CA THR A 308 22.40 -18.00 3.49
C THR A 308 23.46 -18.30 4.56
N ALA A 309 23.18 -18.00 5.83
CA ALA A 309 24.04 -18.35 6.96
C ALA A 309 24.07 -19.86 7.23
N ALA A 310 22.94 -20.55 7.10
CA ALA A 310 22.84 -22.01 7.20
C ALA A 310 23.60 -22.71 6.07
N LYS A 311 23.46 -22.24 4.81
CA LYS A 311 24.27 -22.75 3.68
C LYS A 311 25.77 -22.53 3.84
N LYS A 312 26.18 -21.41 4.46
CA LYS A 312 27.60 -21.12 4.76
C LYS A 312 28.16 -21.99 5.91
N LYS A 313 27.29 -22.50 6.80
CA LYS A 313 27.66 -23.40 7.90
C LYS A 313 27.69 -24.87 7.45
N GLU A 314 26.83 -25.28 6.52
CA GLU A 314 26.82 -26.64 5.93
C GLU A 314 27.96 -26.89 4.92
N SER A 315 28.44 -25.84 4.24
CA SER A 315 29.61 -25.92 3.35
C SER A 315 30.96 -25.95 4.09
N GLY A 316 30.95 -25.88 5.42
CA GLY A 316 32.12 -25.99 6.30
C GLY A 316 32.34 -27.38 6.90
N LEU A 317 31.78 -28.44 6.32
CA LEU A 317 32.00 -29.82 6.79
C LEU A 317 33.41 -30.28 6.40
N GLN A 318 34.21 -30.60 7.42
CA GLN A 318 35.62 -30.96 7.35
C GLN A 318 35.84 -32.16 6.41
N LEU A 319 36.64 -31.95 5.36
CA LEU A 319 37.13 -33.02 4.50
C LEU A 319 38.21 -33.83 5.26
N PRO A 320 38.14 -35.18 5.29
CA PRO A 320 39.10 -35.99 6.03
C PRO A 320 40.54 -35.79 5.52
N ASN A 321 41.51 -35.76 6.46
CA ASN A 321 42.92 -35.43 6.24
C ASN A 321 43.65 -36.31 5.20
N ALA A 322 43.06 -37.43 4.76
CA ALA A 322 43.63 -38.33 3.76
C ALA A 322 43.69 -37.75 2.33
N LEU A 323 42.97 -36.66 2.01
CA LEU A 323 43.00 -36.04 0.67
C LEU A 323 44.02 -34.89 0.54
N LYS A 324 44.61 -34.41 1.65
CA LYS A 324 45.59 -33.30 1.63
C LYS A 324 46.96 -33.73 1.15
N GLU A 325 47.35 -34.98 1.34
CA GLU A 325 48.67 -35.47 0.92
C GLU A 325 48.76 -35.76 -0.58
N GLY A 326 47.63 -36.01 -1.27
CA GLY A 326 47.61 -36.25 -2.72
C GLY A 326 47.73 -34.99 -3.58
N MET A 327 47.42 -33.81 -3.05
CA MET A 327 47.46 -32.54 -3.80
C MET A 327 48.80 -31.81 -3.70
N HIS A 328 49.63 -32.12 -2.69
CA HIS A 328 50.90 -31.40 -2.48
C HIS A 328 52.05 -31.89 -3.38
N LEU A 329 51.86 -32.95 -4.15
CA LEU A 329 52.86 -33.51 -5.08
C LEU A 329 52.70 -33.06 -6.55
N LYS A 330 51.68 -32.26 -6.89
CA LYS A 330 51.44 -31.83 -8.28
C LYS A 330 51.98 -30.46 -8.69
N ASN A 331 52.56 -29.68 -7.77
CA ASN A 331 53.01 -28.31 -8.06
C ASN A 331 54.54 -28.14 -8.09
N GLY A 332 55.31 -29.21 -8.25
CA GLY A 332 56.77 -29.17 -8.31
C GLY A 332 57.35 -29.79 -9.57
N LEU A 333 57.20 -29.13 -10.74
CA LEU A 333 58.00 -29.45 -11.93
C LEU A 333 58.56 -28.19 -12.58
N VAL A 334 59.77 -27.86 -12.10
CA VAL A 334 60.96 -27.32 -12.78
C VAL A 334 60.75 -26.83 -14.22
N LYS A 335 60.92 -25.53 -14.43
CA LYS A 335 61.22 -24.94 -15.74
C LYS A 335 62.73 -24.66 -15.77
N ASP A 336 63.47 -25.47 -16.53
CA ASP A 336 64.81 -25.11 -17.00
C ASP A 336 64.98 -25.58 -18.44
N LYS A 337 65.24 -24.63 -19.35
CA LYS A 337 66.34 -24.74 -20.31
C LYS A 337 66.56 -23.43 -21.09
N ARG A 338 67.78 -22.93 -20.94
CA ARG A 338 68.56 -22.07 -21.85
C ARG A 338 68.47 -22.50 -23.32
N LEU A 339 68.42 -21.52 -24.23
CA LEU A 339 69.51 -21.13 -25.14
C LEU A 339 69.19 -19.77 -25.78
#